data_AF-S7NXT8-F1
#
_entry.id   AF-S7NXT8-F1
#
_cell.length_a   1.000
_cell.length_b   1.000
_cell.length_c   1.000
_cell.angle_alpha   90.00
_cell.angle_beta   90.00
_cell.angle_gamma   90.00
#
_symmetry.space_group_name_H-M   'P 1'
#
loop_
_entity.id
_entity.type
_entity.pdbx_description
1 polymer ?
#
loop_
_entity_poly.entity_id
_entity_poly.type
_entity_poly.pdbx_seq_one_letter_code
_entity_poly.pdbx_strand_id
1 'polypeptide(L)'
;MELSEVQEINYCPGLTLHRLRIPDFCPPAPEQIDRFVQIVDKANDQGEAVGVHCALGFGRTGTMLACYLVKEQGLAAGDAIAEIRRLRPGSIETHEQEKAVFQFYQRTK
;
A
#
# COMPACT_ATOMS: atom_id res chain seq x y z
N MET A 1 17.51 -15.00 -23.22
CA MET A 1 17.88 -13.58 -23.07
C MET A 1 17.74 -13.28 -21.60
N GLU A 2 18.84 -13.45 -20.86
CA GLU A 2 18.86 -13.25 -19.41
C GLU A 2 18.56 -11.77 -19.12
N LEU A 3 17.55 -11.53 -18.30
CA LEU A 3 17.31 -10.21 -17.72
C LEU A 3 18.33 -10.02 -16.61
N SER A 4 19.56 -9.67 -17.01
CA SER A 4 20.63 -9.25 -16.12
C SER A 4 20.16 -8.06 -15.28
N GLU A 5 20.32 -8.20 -13.97
CA GLU A 5 20.22 -7.22 -12.90
C GLU A 5 20.17 -5.76 -13.35
N VAL A 6 19.01 -5.13 -13.21
CA VAL A 6 18.90 -3.67 -13.26
C VAL A 6 19.63 -3.13 -12.03
N GLN A 7 20.88 -2.69 -12.21
CA GLN A 7 21.64 -1.99 -11.17
C GLN A 7 20.79 -0.85 -10.59
N GLU A 8 20.60 -0.86 -9.27
CA GLU A 8 19.83 0.17 -8.58
C GLU A 8 20.59 1.49 -8.59
N ILE A 9 20.22 2.40 -9.49
CA ILE A 9 20.71 3.78 -9.42
C ILE A 9 19.98 4.49 -8.29
N ASN A 10 20.69 4.77 -7.20
CA ASN A 10 20.16 5.46 -6.04
C ASN A 10 20.19 6.99 -6.28
N TYR A 11 19.18 7.51 -6.99
CA TYR A 11 19.10 8.92 -7.41
C TYR A 11 18.88 9.92 -6.24
N CYS A 12 18.53 9.44 -5.05
CA CYS A 12 18.30 10.30 -3.88
C CYS A 12 18.73 9.57 -2.60
N PRO A 13 19.98 9.73 -2.14
CA PRO A 13 20.53 8.97 -1.00
C PRO A 13 19.78 9.18 0.32
N GLY A 14 19.05 10.30 0.46
CA GLY A 14 18.22 10.60 1.64
C GLY A 14 16.83 9.96 1.60
N LEU A 15 16.47 9.26 0.52
CA LEU A 15 15.19 8.57 0.38
C LEU A 15 15.41 7.06 0.39
N THR A 16 14.92 6.39 1.42
CA THR A 16 14.95 4.93 1.49
C THR A 16 13.82 4.34 0.64
N LEU A 17 14.16 3.50 -0.33
CA LEU A 17 13.18 2.87 -1.22
C LEU A 17 12.84 1.44 -0.78
N HIS A 18 11.55 1.17 -0.54
CA HIS A 18 11.04 -0.17 -0.28
C HIS A 18 10.24 -0.70 -1.48
N ARG A 19 10.68 -1.80 -2.08
CA ARG A 19 10.09 -2.35 -3.31
C ARG A 19 9.18 -3.54 -3.02
N LEU A 20 7.87 -3.31 -3.04
CA LEU A 20 6.84 -4.35 -2.93
C LEU A 20 6.23 -4.58 -4.32
N ARG A 21 6.72 -5.59 -5.06
CA ARG A 21 6.28 -5.86 -6.44
C ARG A 21 4.86 -6.44 -6.46
N ILE A 22 3.93 -5.70 -7.05
CA ILE A 22 2.54 -6.10 -7.24
C ILE A 22 2.19 -5.90 -8.72
N PRO A 23 1.74 -6.96 -9.44
CA PRO A 23 1.29 -6.83 -10.82
C PRO A 23 0.17 -5.79 -10.95
N ASP A 24 0.08 -5.15 -12.11
CA ASP A 24 -0.96 -4.15 -12.32
C ASP A 24 -2.36 -4.77 -12.23
N PHE A 25 -3.33 -4.00 -11.72
CA PHE A 25 -4.70 -4.44 -11.43
C PHE A 25 -4.84 -5.60 -10.41
N CYS A 26 -3.76 -6.11 -9.83
CA CYS A 26 -3.80 -7.13 -8.78
C CYS A 26 -3.79 -6.51 -7.37
N PRO A 27 -4.32 -7.22 -6.36
CA PRO A 27 -4.17 -6.84 -4.96
C PRO A 27 -2.74 -7.09 -4.44
N PRO A 28 -2.29 -6.37 -3.41
CA PRO A 28 -1.14 -6.78 -2.62
C PRO A 28 -1.41 -8.10 -1.89
N ALA A 29 -0.39 -8.95 -1.77
CA ALA A 29 -0.45 -10.13 -0.93
C ALA A 29 -0.50 -9.74 0.57
N PRO A 30 -1.03 -10.60 1.46
CA PRO A 30 -1.08 -10.35 2.90
C PRO A 30 0.24 -9.86 3.48
N GLU A 31 1.34 -10.52 3.16
CA GLU A 31 2.67 -10.23 3.70
C GLU A 31 3.20 -8.88 3.19
N GLN A 32 2.77 -8.45 2.00
CA GLN A 32 3.11 -7.15 1.45
C GLN A 32 2.36 -6.03 2.16
N ILE A 33 1.10 -6.26 2.53
CA ILE A 33 0.30 -5.32 3.34
C ILE A 33 0.96 -5.18 4.71
N ASP A 34 1.27 -6.30 5.37
CA ASP A 34 1.90 -6.30 6.69
C ASP A 34 3.26 -5.59 6.65
N ARG A 35 4.06 -5.85 5.61
CA ARG A 35 5.35 -5.18 5.42
C ARG A 35 5.19 -3.68 5.20
N PHE A 36 4.20 -3.26 4.41
CA PHE A 36 3.92 -1.83 4.19
C PHE A 36 3.54 -1.13 5.51
N VAL A 37 2.62 -1.70 6.29
CA VAL A 37 2.21 -1.13 7.58
C VAL A 37 3.40 -1.01 8.53
N GLN A 38 4.26 -2.03 8.63
CA GLN A 38 5.48 -1.98 9.44
C GLN A 38 6.46 -0.88 9.01
N ILE A 39 6.57 -0.62 7.71
CA ILE A 39 7.42 0.47 7.19
C ILE A 39 6.86 1.82 7.63
N VAL A 40 5.54 2.01 7.52
CA VAL A 40 4.88 3.25 7.93
C VAL A 40 5.00 3.48 9.42
N ASP A 41 4.75 2.45 10.24
CA ASP A 41 4.86 2.55 11.70
C ASP A 41 6.28 2.94 12.13
N LYS A 42 7.29 2.27 11.59
CA LYS A 42 8.70 2.58 11.91
C LYS A 42 9.09 4.00 11.51
N ALA A 43 8.68 4.46 10.33
CA ALA A 43 8.98 5.81 9.88
C ALA A 43 8.29 6.87 10.76
N ASN A 44 7.00 6.64 11.09
CA ASN A 44 6.24 7.54 11.96
C ASN A 44 6.87 7.63 13.37
N ASP A 45 7.32 6.51 13.95
CA ASP A 45 8.03 6.48 15.24
C ASP A 45 9.32 7.32 15.22
N GLN A 46 9.91 7.50 14.04
CA GLN A 46 11.11 8.32 13.80
C GLN A 46 10.78 9.77 13.42
N GLY A 47 9.50 10.13 13.34
CA GLY A 47 9.05 11.44 12.87
C GLY A 47 9.24 11.65 11.36
N GLU A 48 9.38 10.58 10.60
CA GLU A 48 9.56 10.57 9.15
C GLU A 48 8.22 10.33 8.43
N ALA A 49 8.09 10.86 7.21
CA ALA A 49 6.92 10.63 6.37
C ALA A 49 7.16 9.52 5.35
N VAL A 50 6.10 8.77 4.99
CA VAL A 50 6.16 7.72 3.95
C VAL A 50 5.33 8.10 2.74
N GLY A 51 5.96 7.99 1.56
CA GLY A 51 5.27 8.00 0.28
C GLY A 51 4.98 6.58 -0.21
N VAL A 52 3.76 6.34 -0.70
CA VAL A 52 3.38 5.09 -1.39
C VAL A 52 2.87 5.41 -2.78
N HIS A 53 3.36 4.69 -3.79
CA HIS A 53 2.96 4.90 -5.18
C HIS A 53 2.90 3.59 -5.96
N CYS A 54 2.20 3.62 -7.08
CA CYS A 54 2.27 2.62 -8.14
C CYS A 54 2.56 3.34 -9.47
N ALA A 55 1.94 2.92 -10.58
CA ALA A 55 2.04 3.67 -11.84
C ALA A 55 1.18 4.93 -11.85
N LEU A 56 -0.09 4.81 -11.45
CA LEU A 56 -1.08 5.92 -11.49
C LEU A 56 -1.52 6.42 -10.11
N GLY A 57 -1.16 5.71 -9.05
CA GLY A 57 -1.53 6.10 -7.68
C GLY A 57 -2.99 5.84 -7.29
N PHE A 58 -3.69 4.93 -7.99
CA PHE A 58 -5.10 4.59 -7.76
C PHE A 58 -5.31 3.20 -7.13
N GLY A 59 -5.17 2.10 -7.87
CA GLY A 59 -5.50 0.76 -7.39
C GLY A 59 -4.60 0.29 -6.25
N ARG A 60 -3.39 -0.16 -6.58
CA ARG A 60 -2.41 -0.69 -5.61
C ARG A 60 -2.12 0.29 -4.48
N THR A 61 -1.94 1.58 -4.81
CA THR A 61 -1.73 2.65 -3.82
C THR A 61 -2.95 2.80 -2.91
N GLY A 62 -4.15 2.89 -3.46
CA GLY A 62 -5.37 3.02 -2.68
C GLY A 62 -5.62 1.81 -1.77
N THR A 63 -5.32 0.60 -2.24
CA THR A 63 -5.46 -0.63 -1.44
C THR A 63 -4.53 -0.61 -0.23
N MET A 64 -3.26 -0.25 -0.41
CA MET A 64 -2.32 -0.11 0.71
C MET A 64 -2.76 0.96 1.71
N LEU A 65 -3.18 2.13 1.22
CA LEU A 65 -3.67 3.21 2.08
C LEU A 65 -4.92 2.81 2.87
N ALA A 66 -5.86 2.08 2.25
CA ALA A 66 -7.06 1.62 2.94
C ALA A 66 -6.72 0.61 4.05
N CYS A 67 -5.81 -0.34 3.80
CA CYS A 67 -5.33 -1.25 4.84
C CYS A 67 -4.64 -0.48 6.00
N TYR A 68 -3.89 0.58 5.68
CA TYR A 68 -3.31 1.43 6.70
C TYR A 68 -4.38 2.14 7.55
N LEU A 69 -5.45 2.69 6.94
CA LEU A 69 -6.56 3.28 7.70
C LEU A 69 -7.32 2.26 8.57
N VAL A 70 -7.47 1.02 8.09
CA VAL A 70 -8.03 -0.07 8.91
C VAL A 70 -7.20 -0.25 10.18
N LYS A 71 -5.87 -0.32 10.06
CA LYS A 71 -4.97 -0.51 11.22
C LYS A 71 -4.90 0.72 12.12
N GLU A 72 -4.75 1.91 11.53
CA GLU A 72 -4.42 3.13 12.27
C GLU A 72 -5.64 3.78 12.92
N GLN A 73 -6.80 3.71 12.25
CA GLN A 73 -8.03 4.35 12.73
C GLN A 73 -9.09 3.33 13.19
N GLY A 74 -8.81 2.02 13.10
CA GLY A 74 -9.77 0.98 13.45
C GLY A 74 -11.01 0.95 12.58
N LEU A 75 -10.95 1.51 11.36
CA LEU A 75 -12.08 1.56 10.45
C LEU A 75 -12.43 0.15 9.95
N ALA A 76 -13.74 -0.08 9.73
CA ALA A 76 -14.16 -1.23 8.94
C ALA A 76 -13.64 -1.09 7.50
N ALA A 77 -13.40 -2.21 6.82
CA ALA A 77 -12.86 -2.21 5.46
C ALA A 77 -13.67 -1.34 4.48
N GLY A 78 -15.01 -1.37 4.57
CA GLY A 78 -15.88 -0.55 3.74
C GLY A 78 -15.67 0.96 3.97
N ASP A 79 -15.54 1.37 5.24
CA ASP A 79 -15.33 2.77 5.61
C ASP A 79 -13.93 3.25 5.19
N ALA A 80 -12.91 2.40 5.35
CA ALA A 80 -11.56 2.71 4.88
C ALA A 80 -11.51 2.87 3.35
N ILE A 81 -12.18 1.98 2.60
CA ILE A 81 -12.30 2.09 1.13
C ILE A 81 -13.02 3.39 0.76
N ALA A 82 -14.15 3.69 1.42
CA ALA A 82 -14.93 4.89 1.16
C ALA A 82 -14.13 6.17 1.42
N GLU A 83 -13.36 6.20 2.52
CA GLU A 83 -12.54 7.35 2.89
C GLU A 83 -11.40 7.57 1.89
N ILE A 84 -10.70 6.51 1.48
CA ILE A 84 -9.65 6.62 0.45
C ILE A 84 -10.25 7.09 -0.88
N ARG A 85 -11.45 6.61 -1.27
CA ARG A 85 -12.13 7.09 -2.48
C ARG A 85 -12.60 8.54 -2.36
N ARG A 86 -12.98 8.99 -1.16
CA ARG A 86 -13.34 10.39 -0.90
C ARG A 86 -12.13 11.32 -1.03
N LEU A 87 -11.00 10.94 -0.44
CA LEU A 87 -9.74 11.70 -0.50
C LEU A 87 -9.09 11.63 -1.89
N ARG A 88 -9.19 10.49 -2.56
CA ARG A 88 -8.57 10.20 -3.85
C ARG A 88 -9.55 9.46 -4.77
N PRO A 89 -10.44 10.19 -5.46
CA PRO A 89 -11.42 9.59 -6.38
C PRO A 89 -10.76 8.66 -7.41
N GLY A 90 -11.37 7.50 -7.66
CA GLY A 90 -10.84 6.46 -8.56
C GLY A 90 -9.92 5.43 -7.89
N SER A 91 -9.62 5.57 -6.60
CA SER A 91 -8.81 4.60 -5.86
C SER A 91 -9.49 3.24 -5.70
N ILE A 92 -8.66 2.19 -5.64
CA ILE A 92 -9.08 0.79 -5.49
C ILE A 92 -9.92 0.35 -6.70
N GLU A 93 -9.23 -0.12 -7.73
CA GLU A 93 -9.73 -0.24 -9.11
C GLU A 93 -10.41 -1.58 -9.39
N THR A 94 -10.14 -2.61 -8.57
CA THR A 94 -10.63 -3.97 -8.81
C THR A 94 -11.31 -4.58 -7.60
N HIS A 95 -12.22 -5.53 -7.85
CA HIS A 95 -12.91 -6.26 -6.77
C HIS A 95 -11.94 -7.04 -5.87
N GLU A 96 -10.90 -7.65 -6.45
CA GLU A 96 -9.90 -8.37 -5.65
C GLU A 96 -9.07 -7.42 -4.76
N GLN A 97 -8.88 -6.17 -5.18
CA GLN A 97 -8.27 -5.12 -4.34
C GLN A 97 -9.18 -4.74 -3.18
N GLU A 98 -10.50 -4.56 -3.39
CA GLU A 98 -11.44 -4.34 -2.30
C GLU A 98 -11.43 -5.51 -1.32
N LYS A 99 -11.53 -6.74 -1.85
CA LYS A 99 -11.51 -7.97 -1.06
C LYS A 99 -10.25 -8.12 -0.22
N ALA A 100 -9.09 -7.68 -0.72
CA ALA A 100 -7.85 -7.68 0.06
C ALA A 100 -7.95 -6.80 1.32
N VAL A 101 -8.60 -5.63 1.23
CA VAL A 101 -8.86 -4.77 2.40
C VAL A 101 -9.79 -5.45 3.39
N PHE A 102 -10.87 -6.07 2.90
CA PHE A 102 -11.79 -6.85 3.75
C PHE A 102 -11.06 -8.01 4.45
N GLN A 103 -10.24 -8.76 3.72
CA GLN A 103 -9.46 -9.85 4.29
C GLN A 103 -8.45 -9.36 5.32
N PHE A 104 -7.79 -8.22 5.07
CA PHE A 104 -6.90 -7.60 6.05
C PHE A 104 -7.66 -7.25 7.34
N TYR A 105 -8.80 -6.56 7.21
CA TYR A 105 -9.65 -6.24 8.36
C TYR A 105 -10.04 -7.47 9.18
N GLN A 106 -10.41 -8.60 8.54
CA GLN A 106 -10.77 -9.82 9.28
C GLN A 106 -9.59 -10.46 10.02
N ARG A 107 -8.34 -10.26 9.56
CA ARG A 107 -7.15 -10.81 10.23
C ARG A 107 -6.67 -9.96 11.41
N THR A 108 -7.01 -8.67 11.42
CA THR A 108 -6.52 -7.69 12.40
C THR A 108 -7.60 -7.19 13.35
N LYS A 109 -8.78 -7.81 13.32
CA LYS A 109 -9.90 -7.51 14.22
C LYS A 109 -9.72 -8.18 15.58
#